data_AF-A0A562V2E7-F1
#
_entry.id   AF-A0A562V2E7-F1
#
_cell.length_a   1.000
_cell.length_b   1.000
_cell.length_c   1.000
_cell.angle_alpha   90.00
_cell.angle_beta   90.00
_cell.angle_gamma   90.00
#
_symmetry.space_group_name_H-M   'P 1'
#
loop_
_entity.id
_entity.type
_entity.pdbx_description
1 polymer ?
#
loop_
_entity_poly.entity_id
_entity_poly.type
_entity_poly.pdbx_seq_one_letter_code
_entity_poly.pdbx_strand_id
1 'polypeptide(L)' 'MSNPYQFPVVLRGYDPVKVDEFLAAVEANHAGGGEPLPPPQLDIVLRGYDRTQVDDVFQRHGGVATPPRKPGLLSRLFKS' A
#
# COMPACT_ATOMS: atom_id res chain seq x y z
N MET A 1 5.26 2.20 14.36
CA MET A 1 3.88 2.06 14.87
C MET A 1 3.12 1.20 13.88
N SER A 2 2.37 0.21 14.35
CA SER A 2 1.61 -0.68 13.47
C SER A 2 0.37 0.05 12.97
N ASN A 3 0.09 -0.09 11.68
CA ASN A 3 -1.10 0.43 11.03
C ASN A 3 -2.38 -0.08 11.73
N PRO A 4 -3.36 0.78 12.09
CA PRO A 4 -4.60 0.36 12.76
C PRO A 4 -5.58 -0.39 11.84
N TYR A 5 -5.38 -0.37 10.52
CA TYR A 5 -6.22 -1.09 9.57
C TYR A 5 -5.79 -2.55 9.42
N GLN A 6 -6.74 -3.48 9.50
CA GLN A 6 -6.50 -4.89 9.16
C GLN A 6 -6.87 -5.15 7.71
N PHE A 7 -5.86 -5.37 6.88
CA PHE A 7 -6.05 -5.74 5.49
C PHE A 7 -5.89 -7.25 5.30
N PRO A 8 -6.80 -7.93 4.58
CA PRO A 8 -6.60 -9.32 4.20
C PRO A 8 -5.34 -9.48 3.35
N VAL A 9 -4.59 -10.57 3.59
CA VAL A 9 -3.45 -10.94 2.76
C VAL A 9 -3.93 -11.84 1.61
N VAL A 10 -3.72 -11.37 0.38
CA VAL A 10 -4.13 -12.05 -0.86
C VAL A 10 -2.94 -12.28 -1.77
N LEU A 11 -3.13 -13.10 -2.80
CA LEU A 11 -2.13 -13.24 -3.85
C LEU A 11 -2.08 -11.96 -4.70
N ARG A 12 -0.87 -11.49 -5.02
CA ARG A 12 -0.68 -10.26 -5.84
C ARG A 12 -1.32 -9.02 -5.22
N GLY A 13 -1.18 -8.89 -3.90
CA GLY A 13 -1.52 -7.70 -3.14
C GLY A 13 -0.39 -6.66 -3.08
N TYR A 14 -0.66 -5.50 -2.50
CA TYR A 14 0.36 -4.48 -2.23
C TYR A 14 1.31 -4.93 -1.11
N ASP A 15 2.56 -4.47 -1.18
CA ASP A 15 3.56 -4.70 -0.13
C ASP A 15 3.09 -4.12 1.23
N PRO A 16 2.83 -4.98 2.24
CA PRO A 16 2.39 -4.54 3.57
C PRO A 16 3.32 -3.51 4.20
N VAL A 17 4.64 -3.64 4.01
CA VAL A 17 5.62 -2.73 4.60
C VAL A 17 5.44 -1.32 4.04
N LYS A 18 5.26 -1.20 2.73
CA LYS A 18 5.05 0.10 2.06
C LYS A 18 3.72 0.74 2.41
N VAL A 19 2.68 -0.08 2.55
CA VAL A 19 1.36 0.39 3.00
C VAL A 19 1.44 0.95 4.42
N ASP A 20 2.06 0.21 5.33
CA ASP A 20 2.18 0.63 6.73
C ASP A 20 3.07 1.87 6.90
N GLU A 21 4.19 1.95 6.16
CA GLU A 21 5.05 3.14 6.12
C GLU A 21 4.27 4.39 5.67
N PHE A 22 3.47 4.29 4.61
CA PHE A 22 2.69 5.43 4.12
C PHE A 22 1.60 5.85 5.10
N LEU A 23 0.86 4.90 5.67
CA LEU A 23 -0.20 5.20 6.62
C LEU A 23 0.34 5.85 7.90
N ALA A 24 1.50 5.39 8.39
CA ALA A 24 2.18 6.06 9.50
C ALA A 24 2.60 7.50 9.15
N ALA A 25 3.03 7.76 7.91
CA ALA A 25 3.37 9.12 7.46
C ALA A 25 2.13 10.02 7.35
N VAL A 26 1.00 9.49 6.85
CA VAL A 26 -0.29 10.21 6.80
C VAL A 26 -0.76 10.59 8.21
N GLU A 27 -0.72 9.65 9.16
CA GLU A 27 -1.08 9.94 10.55
C GLU A 27 -0.20 11.04 11.15
N ALA A 28 1.12 10.98 10.93
CA ALA A 28 2.04 12.00 11.41
C ALA A 28 1.79 13.37 10.77
N ASN A 29 1.47 13.39 9.46
CA ASN A 29 1.15 14.61 8.73
C ASN A 29 -0.16 15.24 9.23
N HIS A 30 -1.21 14.45 9.43
CA HIS A 30 -2.49 14.92 9.99
C HIS A 30 -2.32 15.47 11.41
N ALA A 31 -1.53 14.80 12.27
CA ALA A 31 -1.23 15.29 13.61
C ALA A 31 -0.49 16.65 13.61
N GLY A 32 0.30 16.91 12.57
CA GLY A 32 1.00 18.17 12.36
C GLY A 32 0.22 19.25 11.59
N GLY A 33 -1.00 18.95 11.12
CA GLY A 33 -1.77 19.86 10.25
C GLY A 33 -1.11 20.11 8.89
N GLY A 34 -0.32 19.16 8.40
CA GLY A 34 0.37 19.26 7.12
C GLY A 34 -0.57 19.14 5.92
N GLU A 35 -0.06 19.53 4.75
CA GLU A 35 -0.74 19.31 3.48
C GLU A 35 -0.77 17.82 3.12
N PRO A 36 -1.78 17.37 2.34
CA PRO A 36 -1.89 15.98 1.90
C PRO A 36 -0.61 15.45 1.26
N LEU A 37 -0.18 14.26 1.70
CA LEU A 37 0.99 13.61 1.12
C LEU A 37 0.69 13.17 -0.33
N PRO A 38 1.70 13.22 -1.22
CA PRO A 38 1.54 12.68 -2.56
C PRO A 38 1.24 11.18 -2.49
N PRO A 39 0.51 10.63 -3.48
CA PRO A 39 0.19 9.21 -3.47
C PRO A 39 1.46 8.36 -3.54
N PRO A 40 1.55 7.28 -2.75
CA PRO A 40 2.75 6.45 -2.70
C PRO A 40 2.83 5.55 -3.92
N GLN A 41 4.05 5.12 -4.24
CA GLN A 41 4.28 4.00 -5.14
C GLN A 41 4.27 2.70 -4.34
N LEU A 42 3.29 1.83 -4.62
CA LEU A 42 3.14 0.56 -3.92
C LEU A 42 3.47 -0.63 -4.81
N ASP A 43 4.49 -1.40 -4.43
CA ASP A 43 4.85 -2.63 -5.13
C ASP A 43 3.80 -3.72 -4.98
N ILE A 44 3.66 -4.57 -6.00
CA ILE A 44 2.81 -5.78 -5.95
C ILE A 44 3.69 -6.99 -5.66
N VAL A 45 3.44 -7.64 -4.53
CA VAL A 45 4.18 -8.81 -4.05
C VAL A 45 3.34 -10.09 -4.14
N LEU A 46 3.95 -11.27 -4.02
CA LEU A 46 3.20 -12.53 -4.16
C LEU A 46 2.13 -12.69 -3.07
N ARG A 47 2.43 -12.27 -1.83
CA ARG A 47 1.48 -12.24 -0.71
C ARG A 47 1.52 -10.84 -0.12
N GLY A 48 0.43 -10.10 -0.31
CA GLY A 48 0.34 -8.70 0.10
C GLY A 48 -1.08 -8.33 0.47
N TYR A 49 -1.27 -7.10 0.92
CA TYR A 49 -2.58 -6.58 1.29
C TYR A 49 -3.50 -6.43 0.08
N ASP A 50 -4.79 -6.71 0.29
CA ASP A 50 -5.81 -6.54 -0.73
C ASP A 50 -5.80 -5.11 -1.28
N ARG A 51 -5.55 -4.99 -2.58
CA ARG A 51 -5.37 -3.70 -3.25
C ARG A 51 -6.62 -2.84 -3.19
N THR A 52 -7.80 -3.45 -3.29
CA THR A 52 -9.07 -2.72 -3.27
C THR A 52 -9.32 -2.10 -1.91
N GLN A 53 -9.06 -2.84 -0.83
CA GLN A 53 -9.22 -2.31 0.52
C GLN A 53 -8.18 -1.24 0.86
N VAL A 54 -6.94 -1.40 0.40
CA VAL A 54 -5.90 -0.37 0.57
C VAL A 54 -6.27 0.89 -0.21
N ASP A 55 -6.70 0.77 -1.46
CA ASP A 55 -7.11 1.91 -2.29
C ASP A 55 -8.32 2.63 -1.69
N ASP A 56 -9.30 1.90 -1.14
CA ASP A 56 -10.46 2.47 -0.41
C ASP A 56 -10.01 3.28 0.82
N VAL A 57 -9.05 2.76 1.58
CA VAL A 57 -8.49 3.49 2.74
C VAL A 57 -7.74 4.72 2.27
N PHE A 58 -6.92 4.61 1.23
CA PHE A 58 -6.15 5.76 0.73
C PHE A 58 -7.06 6.85 0.19
N GLN A 59 -8.14 6.47 -0.50
CA GLN A 59 -9.11 7.42 -1.03
C GLN A 59 -9.78 8.22 0.09
N ARG A 60 -10.04 7.61 1.25
CA ARG A 60 -10.55 8.32 2.44
C ARG A 60 -9.55 9.34 3.01
N HIS A 61 -8.26 9.11 2.81
CA HIS A 61 -7.18 10.02 3.19
C HIS A 61 -6.71 10.93 2.05
N GLY A 62 -7.46 10.99 0.93
CA GLY A 62 -7.20 11.92 -0.18
C GLY A 62 -6.12 11.48 -1.17
N GLY A 63 -5.66 10.23 -1.11
CA GLY A 63 -4.68 9.66 -2.05
C GLY A 63 -5.21 8.44 -2.80
N VAL A 64 -4.59 8.07 -3.92
CA VAL A 64 -4.82 6.77 -4.58
C VAL A 64 -3.46 6.16 -4.84
N ALA A 65 -3.22 4.93 -4.38
CA ALA A 65 -1.93 4.28 -4.59
C ALA A 65 -1.63 4.17 -6.09
N THR A 66 -0.41 4.53 -6.48
CA THR A 66 0.02 4.32 -7.86
C THR A 66 0.87 3.05 -7.89
N PRO A 67 0.40 1.95 -8.51
CA PRO A 67 1.27 0.80 -8.70
C PRO A 67 2.45 1.19 -9.61
N PRO A 68 3.69 0.77 -9.31
CA PRO A 68 4.84 1.10 -10.13
C PRO A 68 4.65 0.50 -11.53
N ARG A 69 4.90 1.32 -12.55
CA ARG A 69 4.97 0.87 -13.94
C ARG A 69 6.28 0.10 -14.17
N LYS A 70 6.40 -1.10 -13.60
CA LYS A 70 7.44 -2.06 -14.01
C LYS A 70 6.77 -3.30 -14.57
N PRO A 71 6.97 -3.63 -15.86
CA PRO A 71 6.56 -4.91 -16.37
C PRO A 71 7.47 -5.98 -15.76
N GLY A 72 6.89 -6.87 -14.97
CA GLY A 72 7.50 -8.17 -14.64
C GLY A 72 8.47 -8.17 -13.46
N LEU A 73 7.96 -8.60 -12.30
CA LEU A 73 8.68 -9.56 -11.45
C LEU A 73 7.73 -10.68 -11.00
N LEU A 74 6.97 -11.16 -11.97
CA LEU A 74 6.07 -12.32 -11.88
C LEU A 74 6.75 -13.60 -12.41
N SER A 75 7.97 -13.50 -12.90
CA SER A 75 8.71 -14.61 -13.49
C SER A 75 9.55 -15.34 -12.43
N ARG A 76 9.16 -16.59 -12.18
CA ARG A 76 9.83 -17.65 -11.39
C ARG A 76 9.54 -17.61 -9.89
N LEU A 77 8.46 -18.27 -9.44
CA LEU A 77 8.53 -19.14 -8.26
C LEU A 77 7.29 -20.07 -8.05
N PHE A 78 6.69 -20.56 -9.13
CA PHE A 78 5.90 -21.80 -9.05
C PHE A 78 6.63 -22.85 -9.88
N LYS A 79 7.67 -23.45 -9.31
CA LYS A 79 8.16 -24.73 -9.80
C LYS A 79 7.62 -25.78 -8.83
N SER A 80 6.78 -26.65 -9.41
CA SER A 80 6.18 -27.83 -8.81
C SER A 80 7.22 -28.82 -8.30
#